data_AF-A0A7Z8QE18-F1
#
_entry.id   AF-A0A7Z8QE18-F1
#
_cell.length_a   1.000
_cell.length_b   1.000
_cell.length_c   1.000
_cell.angle_alpha   90.00
_cell.angle_beta   90.00
_cell.angle_gamma   90.00
#
_symmetry.space_group_name_H-M   'P 1'
#
loop_
_entity.id
_entity.type
_entity.pdbx_description
1 polymer ?
#
loop_
_entity_poly.entity_id
_entity_poly.type
_entity_poly.pdbx_seq_one_letter_code
_entity_poly.pdbx_strand_id
1 'polypeptide(L)' 'MSEQWDLQRFSDVCDFVRGPFGGSLKKNIFKEEGYAVYEQQHAIYDQFENIRYFVNENKFIEMARFELSPGDLIM' A
#
# COMPACT_ATOMS: atom_id res chain seq x y z
N MET A 1 -5.05 -20.57 32.18
CA MET A 1 -6.28 -20.45 31.38
C MET A 1 -5.85 -20.29 29.95
N SER A 2 -6.20 -21.21 29.05
CA SER A 2 -5.97 -20.98 27.62
C SER A 2 -6.94 -19.88 27.17
N GLU A 3 -6.41 -18.76 26.70
CA GLU A 3 -7.24 -17.75 26.05
C GLU A 3 -7.93 -18.39 24.84
N GLN A 4 -9.27 -18.37 24.85
CA GLN A 4 -10.07 -18.78 23.72
C GLN A 4 -10.09 -17.59 22.76
N TRP A 5 -9.46 -17.76 21.60
CA TRP A 5 -9.51 -16.76 20.53
C TRP A 5 -10.88 -16.82 19.87
N ASP A 6 -11.55 -15.67 19.79
CA ASP A 6 -12.82 -15.55 19.08
C ASP A 6 -12.58 -15.49 17.57
N LEU A 7 -13.35 -16.27 16.82
CA LEU A 7 -13.33 -16.21 15.36
C LEU A 7 -14.05 -14.93 14.90
N GLN A 8 -13.33 -14.04 14.23
CA GLN A 8 -13.86 -12.78 13.68
C GLN A 8 -13.69 -12.73 12.17
N ARG A 9 -14.55 -11.98 11.47
CA ARG A 9 -14.32 -11.65 10.06
C ARG A 9 -13.40 -10.44 9.98
N PHE A 10 -12.51 -10.41 8.98
CA PHE A 10 -11.65 -9.24 8.79
C PHE A 10 -12.43 -7.95 8.56
N SER A 11 -13.58 -8.03 7.88
CA SER A 11 -14.48 -6.87 7.69
C SER A 11 -14.96 -6.22 8.98
N ASP A 12 -14.90 -6.95 10.10
CA ASP A 12 -15.41 -6.50 11.39
C ASP A 12 -14.29 -5.85 12.23
N VAL A 13 -13.02 -6.01 11.82
CA VAL A 13 -11.84 -5.57 12.58
C VAL A 13 -10.86 -4.71 11.77
N CYS A 14 -11.00 -4.64 10.45
CA CYS A 14 -10.18 -3.78 9.59
C CYS A 14 -10.90 -3.33 8.31
N ASP A 15 -10.42 -2.23 7.76
CA ASP A 15 -10.85 -1.71 6.46
C ASP A 15 -9.98 -2.25 5.33
N PHE A 16 -10.62 -2.52 4.19
CA PHE A 16 -9.94 -2.99 2.99
C PHE A 16 -9.89 -1.92 1.91
N VAL A 17 -8.69 -1.52 1.54
CA VAL A 17 -8.44 -0.71 0.35
C VAL A 17 -7.88 -1.60 -0.75
N ARG A 18 -8.61 -1.71 -1.87
CA ARG A 18 -8.08 -2.34 -3.07
C ARG A 18 -7.27 -1.30 -3.81
N GLY A 19 -5.97 -1.56 -3.98
CA GLY A 19 -5.05 -0.64 -4.61
C GLY A 19 -5.42 -0.22 -6.04
N PRO A 20 -4.79 0.82 -6.57
CA PRO A 20 -5.03 1.29 -7.92
C PRO A 20 -4.37 0.34 -8.94
N PHE A 21 -5.15 -0.23 -9.85
CA PHE A 21 -4.63 -1.16 -10.85
C PHE A 21 -4.44 -0.48 -12.22
N GLY A 22 -3.24 -0.61 -12.79
CA GLY A 22 -2.90 -0.55 -14.23
C GLY A 22 -3.15 0.72 -15.04
N GLY A 23 -4.21 1.48 -14.76
CA GLY A 23 -4.58 2.72 -15.46
C GLY A 23 -4.06 3.99 -14.79
N SER A 24 -3.95 3.98 -13.45
CA SER A 24 -3.58 5.15 -12.65
C SER A 24 -2.08 5.36 -12.52
N LEU A 25 -1.28 4.29 -12.62
CA LEU A 25 0.18 4.28 -12.48
C LEU A 25 0.84 3.89 -13.81
N LYS A 26 1.05 4.89 -14.68
CA LYS A 26 1.74 4.72 -15.98
C LYS A 26 3.23 5.02 -15.85
N LYS A 27 4.08 4.43 -16.71
CA LYS A 27 5.54 4.64 -16.65
C LYS A 27 5.97 6.12 -16.69
N ASN A 28 5.20 6.98 -17.36
CA ASN A 28 5.52 8.39 -17.53
C ASN A 28 5.27 9.27 -16.30
N ILE A 29 4.53 8.79 -15.29
CA ILE A 29 4.29 9.54 -14.05
C ILE A 29 5.36 9.27 -12.99
N PHE A 30 6.17 8.22 -13.16
CA PHE A 30 7.21 7.87 -12.22
C PHE A 30 8.35 8.89 -12.25
N LYS A 31 8.92 9.12 -11.06
CA LYS A 31 10.02 10.06 -10.79
C LYS A 31 11.18 9.31 -10.13
N GLU A 32 12.35 9.93 -10.19
CA GLU A 32 13.56 9.42 -9.53
C GLU A 32 13.47 9.52 -8.00
N GLU A 33 12.72 10.51 -7.48
CA GLU A 33 12.48 10.74 -6.06
C GLU A 33 11.05 11.26 -5.80
N GLY A 34 10.59 11.16 -4.56
CA GLY A 34 9.26 11.63 -4.13
C GLY A 34 8.57 10.66 -3.18
N TYR A 35 7.25 10.52 -3.33
CA TYR A 35 6.44 9.60 -2.54
C TYR A 35 6.56 8.18 -3.11
N ALA A 36 6.88 7.22 -2.24
CA ALA A 36 7.12 5.82 -2.62
C ALA A 36 5.86 5.16 -3.19
N VAL A 37 6.03 4.37 -4.25
CA VAL A 37 5.00 3.48 -4.78
C VAL A 37 5.36 2.05 -4.43
N TYR A 38 4.59 1.44 -3.53
CA TYR A 38 4.75 0.04 -3.16
C TYR A 38 4.07 -0.87 -4.18
N GLU A 39 4.88 -1.67 -4.86
CA GLU A 39 4.48 -2.77 -5.74
C GLU A 39 4.27 -4.08 -4.98
N GLN A 40 3.61 -5.07 -5.59
CA GLN A 40 3.38 -6.41 -5.01
C GLN A 40 4.64 -7.10 -4.51
N GLN A 41 5.79 -6.88 -5.17
CA GLN A 41 7.07 -7.45 -4.74
C GLN A 41 7.49 -7.04 -3.31
N HIS A 42 7.07 -5.87 -2.84
CA HIS A 42 7.39 -5.41 -1.49
C HIS A 42 6.70 -6.28 -0.43
N ALA A 43 5.43 -6.65 -0.67
CA ALA A 43 4.71 -7.60 0.18
C ALA A 43 5.25 -9.03 0.05
N ILE A 44 5.56 -9.48 -1.19
CA ILE A 44 6.06 -10.84 -1.45
C ILE A 44 7.42 -11.09 -0.76
N TYR A 45 8.31 -10.10 -0.77
CA TYR A 45 9.66 -10.22 -0.23
C TYR A 45 9.83 -9.62 1.16
N ASP A 46 8.76 -9.13 1.77
CA ASP A 46 8.77 -8.43 3.07
C ASP A 46 9.86 -7.34 3.15
N GLN A 47 9.90 -6.49 2.12
CA GLN A 47 10.89 -5.43 1.98
C GLN A 47 10.22 -4.12 1.61
N PHE A 48 10.59 -3.04 2.30
CA PHE A 48 10.00 -1.71 2.10
C PHE A 48 11.06 -0.60 1.99
N GLU A 49 12.33 -0.98 1.87
CA GLU A 49 13.47 -0.06 1.81
C GLU A 49 13.94 0.19 0.36
N ASN A 50 13.84 -0.82 -0.51
CA ASN A 50 14.30 -0.73 -1.89
C ASN A 50 13.14 -0.38 -2.83
N ILE A 51 12.90 0.92 -2.99
CA ILE A 51 11.80 1.46 -3.78
C ILE A 51 12.29 1.88 -5.16
N ARG A 52 11.62 1.37 -6.19
CA ARG A 52 11.96 1.64 -7.61
C ARG A 52 11.23 2.84 -8.20
N TYR A 53 10.02 3.11 -7.70
CA TYR A 53 9.11 4.06 -8.30
C TYR A 53 8.63 5.06 -7.28
N PHE A 54 8.73 6.32 -7.66
CA PHE A 54 8.21 7.44 -6.89
C PHE A 54 7.20 8.22 -7.72
N VAL A 55 6.29 8.91 -7.04
CA VAL A 55 5.39 9.90 -7.63
C VAL A 55 5.59 11.26 -6.96
N ASN A 56 5.24 12.32 -7.67
CA ASN A 56 5.26 13.66 -7.08
C ASN A 56 4.04 13.90 -6.17
N GLU A 57 4.09 15.00 -5.43
CA GLU A 57 3.03 15.40 -4.51
C GLU A 57 1.64 15.51 -5.17
N ASN A 58 1.55 16.13 -6.35
CA ASN A 58 0.27 16.24 -7.07
C ASN A 58 -0.38 14.88 -7.34
N LYS A 59 0.43 13.90 -7.74
CA LYS A 59 -0.06 12.55 -8.02
C LYS A 59 -0.36 11.78 -6.74
N PHE A 60 0.40 12.01 -5.67
CA PHE A 60 0.11 11.48 -4.35
C PHE A 60 -1.25 11.97 -3.84
N ILE A 61 -1.52 13.28 -3.92
CA ILE A 61 -2.81 13.88 -3.53
C ILE A 61 -3.96 13.32 -4.38
N GLU A 62 -3.78 13.18 -5.70
CA GLU A 62 -4.76 12.53 -6.58
C GLU A 62 -5.09 11.09 -6.14
N MET A 63 -4.15 10.43 -5.46
CA MET A 63 -4.21 9.03 -5.05
C MET A 63 -4.36 8.85 -3.53
N ALA A 64 -4.72 9.91 -2.77
CA ALA A 64 -4.75 9.90 -1.30
C ALA A 64 -5.56 8.76 -0.67
N ARG A 65 -6.57 8.22 -1.36
CA ARG A 65 -7.33 7.04 -0.91
C ARG A 65 -6.46 5.77 -0.73
N PHE A 66 -5.31 5.71 -1.40
CA PHE A 66 -4.37 4.58 -1.37
C PHE A 66 -3.10 4.91 -0.58
N GLU A 67 -3.10 6.02 0.16
CA GLU A 67 -2.03 6.32 1.10
C GLU A 67 -1.90 5.21 2.14
N LEU A 68 -0.68 4.95 2.55
CA LEU A 68 -0.34 3.97 3.57
C LEU A 68 0.27 4.68 4.77
N SER A 69 -0.12 4.25 5.95
CA SER A 69 0.43 4.68 7.23
C SER A 69 1.32 3.59 7.85
N PRO A 70 2.29 3.97 8.71
CA PRO A 70 3.03 2.99 9.50
C PRO A 70 2.08 2.07 10.28
N GLY A 71 2.25 0.76 10.12
CA GLY A 71 1.40 -0.26 10.74
C GLY A 71 0.30 -0.81 9.82
N ASP A 72 0.09 -0.22 8.64
CA ASP A 72 -0.79 -0.82 7.64
C ASP A 72 -0.24 -2.14 7.12
N LEU A 73 -1.15 -3.05 6.78
CA LEU A 73 -0.83 -4.34 6.18
C LEU A 73 -0.97 -4.24 4.65
N ILE A 74 0.12 -4.54 3.94
CA ILE A 74 0.12 -4.70 2.48
C ILE A 74 0.08 -6.19 2.17
N MET A 75 -0.86 -6.63 1.34
CA MET A 75 -1.08 -8.02 0.97
C MET A 75 -1.13 -8.21 -0.55
#